data_AF-A0A7C6UDA1-F1
#
_entry.id   AF-A0A7C6UDA1-F1
#
_cell.length_a   1.000
_cell.length_b   1.000
_cell.length_c   1.000
_cell.angle_alpha   90.00
_cell.angle_beta   90.00
_cell.angle_gamma   90.00
#
_symmetry.space_group_name_H-M   'P 1'
#
loop_
_entity.id
_entity.type
_entity.pdbx_description
1 polymer ?
#
loop_
_entity_poly.entity_id
_entity_poly.type
_entity_poly.pdbx_seq_one_letter_code
_entity_poly.pdbx_strand_id
1 'polypeptide(L)'
;MHKGKSGFTSLYILMILSSLLFLMLAVIEGASGYALRSHAESACTLAGESVLSEFNKELWERYGIFALSAHNERLTRLATYYISENMDAGGQALLKIERLDCSADTQNYPALDAERFAQQVRHTASHLIAGEVLNGMTNLLPFEHLSDTLLWFDEIKAGMDGEIRRAEEALEPPGSTEPDADGGSASSGENQQDRRKVRTLLKRYRESQSPGEESAQWGKSIEPGLASRVLPSSLLEIPSRMTALSRIAAPKAEDAAEVEYIVRMCSHATNIASHSALDLEVEYILFGSAGDSENATLMRSNLFALRSALNLSHIYGDSVKKSEVAAMAAVVSAFIPMPLAEFLIACIWSGLEAACDVDALFSGQTVPFVKGHGDWRTGLDGSTLHWDSQPADDSAAGKFGKYPDYLRVFLWMQPSTSRRVRLMDVMQLNVASVSGETFRFVDYAYGFDLQAEFEKKIRLPGYALSGLRKGTVKQTYAYR
;
A
#
# COMPACT_ATOMS: atom_id res chain seq x y z
N MET A 1 16.39 -70.91 -77.37
CA MET A 1 15.40 -70.52 -76.34
C MET A 1 16.06 -69.57 -75.36
N HIS A 2 15.75 -68.26 -75.41
CA HIS A 2 15.96 -67.34 -74.28
C HIS A 2 14.99 -66.15 -74.43
N LYS A 3 13.74 -66.35 -74.02
CA LYS A 3 12.80 -65.26 -73.72
C LYS A 3 12.58 -65.28 -72.20
N GLY A 4 12.77 -64.16 -71.52
CA GLY A 4 12.31 -63.98 -70.14
C GLY A 4 13.30 -63.44 -69.11
N LYS A 5 13.98 -62.30 -69.35
CA LYS A 5 14.73 -61.58 -68.29
C LYS A 5 14.53 -60.06 -68.22
N SER A 6 13.81 -59.42 -69.15
CA SER A 6 13.62 -57.95 -69.16
C SER A 6 12.46 -57.43 -68.29
N GLY A 7 11.52 -58.29 -67.89
CA GLY A 7 10.39 -57.90 -67.02
C GLY A 7 10.75 -57.79 -65.54
N PHE A 8 11.69 -58.60 -65.05
CA PHE A 8 12.03 -58.69 -63.63
C PHE A 8 12.76 -57.46 -63.10
N THR A 9 13.68 -56.90 -63.90
CA THR A 9 14.41 -55.65 -63.57
C THR A 9 13.47 -54.45 -63.52
N SER A 10 12.50 -54.40 -64.43
CA SER A 10 11.50 -53.33 -64.50
C SER A 10 10.60 -53.34 -63.25
N LEU A 11 10.17 -54.53 -62.81
CA LEU A 11 9.40 -54.71 -61.57
C LEU A 11 10.19 -54.27 -60.33
N TYR A 12 11.48 -54.64 -60.26
CA TYR A 12 12.34 -54.26 -59.14
C TYR A 12 12.56 -52.74 -59.09
N ILE A 13 12.79 -52.09 -60.23
CA ILE A 13 12.91 -50.62 -60.33
C ILE A 13 11.59 -49.94 -59.92
N LEU A 14 10.43 -50.48 -60.33
CA LEU A 14 9.12 -49.96 -59.92
C LEU A 14 8.87 -50.06 -58.41
N MET A 15 9.28 -51.17 -57.77
CA MET A 15 9.16 -51.33 -56.30
C MET A 15 10.10 -50.40 -55.53
N ILE A 16 11.34 -50.22 -56.00
CA ILE A 16 12.27 -49.26 -55.41
C ILE A 16 11.76 -47.83 -55.60
N LEU A 17 11.28 -47.49 -56.79
CA LEU A 17 10.75 -46.15 -57.07
C LEU A 17 9.53 -45.84 -56.21
N SER A 18 8.59 -46.78 -56.05
CA SER A 18 7.39 -46.56 -55.24
C SER A 18 7.71 -46.41 -53.75
N SER A 19 8.63 -47.23 -53.22
CA SER A 19 9.10 -47.12 -51.83
C SER A 19 9.85 -45.82 -51.56
N LEU A 20 10.72 -45.38 -52.48
CA LEU A 20 11.40 -44.09 -52.38
C LEU A 20 10.41 -42.92 -52.47
N LEU A 21 9.42 -42.99 -53.37
CA LEU A 21 8.36 -41.98 -53.49
C LEU A 21 7.57 -41.87 -52.17
N PHE A 22 7.18 -43.01 -51.59
CA PHE A 22 6.47 -43.05 -50.32
C PHE A 22 7.30 -42.45 -49.18
N LEU A 23 8.59 -42.79 -49.11
CA LEU A 23 9.51 -42.23 -48.12
C LEU A 23 9.64 -40.71 -48.27
N MET A 24 9.81 -40.20 -49.51
CA MET A 24 9.88 -38.77 -49.78
C MET A 24 8.59 -38.06 -49.35
N LEU A 25 7.42 -38.62 -49.67
CA LEU A 25 6.13 -38.06 -49.26
C LEU A 25 5.96 -38.04 -47.73
N ALA A 26 6.38 -39.10 -47.05
CA ALA A 26 6.36 -39.16 -45.58
C ALA A 26 7.28 -38.10 -44.95
N VAL A 27 8.48 -37.89 -45.51
CA VAL A 27 9.41 -36.85 -45.06
C VAL A 27 8.83 -35.46 -45.31
N ILE A 28 8.22 -35.21 -46.48
CA ILE A 28 7.59 -33.92 -46.82
C ILE A 28 6.43 -33.63 -45.87
N GLU A 29 5.54 -34.60 -45.61
CA GLU A 29 4.42 -34.42 -44.69
C GLU A 29 4.89 -34.25 -43.23
N GLY A 30 5.93 -34.98 -42.83
CA GLY A 30 6.59 -34.82 -41.53
C GLY A 30 7.19 -33.41 -41.35
N ALA A 31 7.99 -32.96 -42.32
CA ALA A 31 8.60 -31.64 -42.33
C ALA A 31 7.55 -30.52 -42.38
N SER A 32 6.52 -30.67 -43.20
CA SER A 32 5.40 -29.73 -43.28
C SER A 32 4.61 -29.64 -41.97
N GLY A 33 4.35 -30.77 -41.30
CA GLY A 33 3.71 -30.77 -39.99
C GLY A 33 4.55 -30.10 -38.90
N TYR A 34 5.87 -30.31 -38.92
CA TYR A 34 6.79 -29.63 -38.00
C TYR A 34 6.86 -28.13 -38.25
N ALA A 35 7.01 -27.72 -39.52
CA ALA A 35 7.03 -26.32 -39.92
C ALA A 35 5.71 -25.60 -39.55
N LEU A 36 4.57 -26.24 -39.77
CA LEU A 36 3.27 -25.68 -39.38
C LEU A 36 3.17 -25.49 -37.86
N ARG A 37 3.59 -26.48 -37.08
CA ARG A 37 3.60 -26.37 -35.62
C ARG A 37 4.49 -25.22 -35.16
N SER A 38 5.70 -25.10 -35.70
CA SER A 38 6.61 -24.01 -35.36
C SER A 38 6.04 -22.64 -35.73
N HIS A 39 5.40 -22.54 -36.90
CA HIS A 39 4.76 -21.30 -37.33
C HIS A 39 3.55 -20.94 -36.44
N ALA A 40 2.72 -21.92 -36.09
CA ALA A 40 1.60 -21.74 -35.17
C ALA A 40 2.06 -21.32 -33.76
N GLU A 41 3.12 -21.94 -33.23
CA GLU A 41 3.72 -21.55 -31.95
C GLU A 41 4.21 -20.10 -31.99
N SER A 42 4.88 -19.68 -33.08
CA SER A 42 5.33 -18.30 -33.26
C SER A 42 4.17 -17.32 -33.42
N ALA A 43 3.11 -17.68 -34.16
CA ALA A 43 1.93 -16.85 -34.34
C ALA A 43 1.19 -16.65 -33.02
N CYS A 44 1.05 -17.71 -32.21
CA CYS A 44 0.49 -17.62 -30.88
C CYS A 44 1.36 -16.76 -29.94
N THR A 45 2.70 -16.82 -30.05
CA THR A 45 3.62 -15.94 -29.31
C THR A 45 3.40 -14.46 -29.64
N LEU A 46 3.41 -14.11 -30.93
CA LEU A 46 3.18 -12.73 -31.36
C LEU A 46 1.77 -12.24 -31.01
N ALA A 47 0.76 -13.10 -31.15
CA ALA A 47 -0.60 -12.78 -30.76
C ALA A 47 -0.71 -12.55 -29.25
N GLY A 48 -0.08 -13.39 -28.44
CA GLY A 48 -0.07 -13.24 -26.99
C GLY A 48 0.55 -11.92 -26.53
N GLU A 49 1.72 -11.57 -27.07
CA GLU A 49 2.37 -10.28 -26.80
C GLU A 49 1.52 -9.09 -27.26
N SER A 50 0.88 -9.20 -28.43
CA SER A 50 -0.01 -8.16 -28.95
C SER A 50 -1.25 -7.97 -28.08
N VAL A 51 -1.83 -9.05 -27.54
CA VAL A 51 -2.95 -8.97 -26.59
C VAL A 51 -2.51 -8.32 -25.28
N LEU A 52 -1.31 -8.64 -24.77
CA LEU A 52 -0.79 -7.98 -23.56
C LEU A 52 -0.62 -6.46 -23.73
N SER A 53 -0.45 -5.96 -24.95
CA SER A 53 -0.34 -4.52 -25.23
C SER A 53 -1.64 -3.72 -24.99
N GLU A 54 -2.78 -4.40 -24.83
CA GLU A 54 -4.09 -3.79 -24.52
C GLU A 54 -4.29 -3.53 -23.01
N PHE A 55 -3.20 -3.36 -22.25
CA PHE A 55 -3.26 -3.06 -20.83
C PHE A 55 -3.85 -1.67 -20.56
N ASN A 56 -4.32 -1.45 -19.33
CA ASN A 56 -4.82 -0.15 -18.90
C ASN A 56 -3.68 0.87 -18.82
N LYS A 57 -3.66 1.82 -19.77
CA LYS A 57 -2.60 2.83 -19.89
C LYS A 57 -2.52 3.76 -18.70
N GLU A 58 -3.66 4.22 -18.17
CA GLU A 58 -3.70 5.15 -17.03
C GLU A 58 -3.10 4.50 -15.78
N LEU A 59 -3.45 3.25 -15.50
CA LEU A 59 -2.89 2.50 -14.38
C LEU A 59 -1.38 2.30 -14.53
N TRP A 60 -0.89 2.04 -15.75
CA TRP A 60 0.53 1.90 -16.03
C TRP A 60 1.30 3.21 -15.95
N GLU A 61 0.80 4.28 -16.57
CA GLU A 61 1.48 5.59 -16.59
C GLU A 61 1.52 6.23 -15.21
N ARG A 62 0.43 6.10 -14.44
CA ARG A 62 0.33 6.70 -13.10
C ARG A 62 0.97 5.84 -12.02
N TYR A 63 0.96 4.51 -12.13
CA TYR A 63 1.39 3.61 -11.05
C TYR A 63 2.40 2.54 -11.47
N GLY A 64 2.70 2.39 -12.76
CA GLY A 64 3.56 1.30 -13.24
C GLY A 64 2.97 -0.09 -12.92
N ILE A 65 1.65 -0.20 -12.83
CA ILE A 65 0.95 -1.47 -12.61
C ILE A 65 0.33 -1.92 -13.92
N PHE A 66 0.68 -3.12 -14.34
CA PHE A 66 0.11 -3.76 -15.51
C PHE A 66 -1.24 -4.37 -15.15
N ALA A 67 -2.26 -4.15 -15.98
CA ALA A 67 -3.53 -4.85 -15.87
C ALA A 67 -4.24 -4.91 -17.23
N LEU A 68 -4.67 -6.11 -17.62
CA LEU A 68 -5.44 -6.39 -18.83
C LEU A 68 -6.90 -6.60 -18.48
N SER A 69 -7.81 -6.14 -19.34
CA SER A 69 -9.25 -6.34 -19.12
C SER A 69 -9.64 -7.82 -19.20
N ALA A 70 -10.26 -8.36 -18.14
CA ALA A 70 -10.59 -9.78 -17.96
C ALA A 70 -11.89 -10.21 -18.67
N HIS A 71 -12.11 -9.73 -19.88
CA HIS A 71 -13.23 -10.13 -20.72
C HIS A 71 -12.80 -11.25 -21.67
N ASN A 72 -12.87 -12.51 -21.20
CA ASN A 72 -12.38 -13.70 -21.93
C ASN A 72 -12.89 -13.78 -23.39
N GLU A 73 -14.14 -13.40 -23.67
CA GLU A 73 -14.67 -13.36 -25.05
C GLU A 73 -13.94 -12.33 -25.93
N ARG A 74 -13.68 -11.13 -25.41
CA ARG A 74 -12.93 -10.08 -26.12
C ARG A 74 -11.49 -10.52 -26.34
N LEU A 75 -10.82 -11.05 -25.31
CA LEU A 75 -9.45 -11.55 -25.41
C LEU A 75 -9.34 -12.69 -26.43
N THR A 76 -10.29 -13.61 -26.40
CA THR A 76 -10.37 -14.72 -27.36
C THR A 76 -10.51 -14.21 -28.79
N ARG A 77 -11.41 -13.24 -29.04
CA ARG A 77 -11.55 -12.62 -30.37
C ARG A 77 -10.26 -11.94 -30.84
N LEU A 78 -9.61 -11.20 -29.95
CA LEU A 78 -8.38 -10.47 -30.27
C LEU A 78 -7.21 -11.43 -30.56
N ALA A 79 -7.03 -12.46 -29.73
CA ALA A 79 -6.04 -13.50 -29.95
C ALA A 79 -6.29 -14.23 -31.27
N THR A 80 -7.56 -14.58 -31.56
CA THR A 80 -7.94 -15.21 -32.84
C THR A 80 -7.56 -14.33 -34.02
N TYR A 81 -7.88 -13.03 -33.95
CA TYR A 81 -7.53 -12.05 -34.98
C TYR A 81 -6.02 -11.98 -35.23
N TYR A 82 -5.22 -11.83 -34.19
CA TYR A 82 -3.77 -11.78 -34.35
C TYR A 82 -3.17 -13.10 -34.85
N ILE A 83 -3.68 -14.25 -34.39
CA ILE A 83 -3.21 -15.56 -34.90
C ILE A 83 -3.55 -15.69 -36.39
N SER A 84 -4.77 -15.36 -36.81
CA SER A 84 -5.17 -15.50 -38.22
C SER A 84 -4.33 -14.62 -39.15
N GLU A 85 -4.11 -13.36 -38.79
CA GLU A 85 -3.28 -12.44 -39.59
C GLU A 85 -1.83 -12.93 -39.73
N ASN A 86 -1.26 -13.47 -38.65
CA ASN A 86 0.10 -14.01 -38.68
C ASN A 86 0.21 -15.32 -39.47
N MET A 87 -0.85 -16.13 -39.53
CA MET A 87 -0.87 -17.39 -40.29
C MET A 87 -1.17 -17.20 -41.79
N ASP A 88 -1.96 -16.20 -42.16
CA ASP A 88 -2.36 -15.95 -43.55
C ASP A 88 -1.22 -15.37 -44.41
N ALA A 89 -0.25 -14.69 -43.78
CA ALA A 89 0.93 -14.16 -44.44
C ALA A 89 1.86 -15.24 -45.07
N GLY A 90 1.65 -16.52 -44.78
CA GLY A 90 2.53 -17.62 -45.15
C GLY A 90 2.38 -18.21 -46.56
N GLY A 91 1.32 -17.88 -47.33
CA GLY A 91 1.18 -18.12 -48.79
C GLY A 91 1.37 -19.54 -49.37
N GLN A 92 1.75 -20.56 -48.59
CA GLN A 92 2.14 -21.88 -49.10
C GLN A 92 1.05 -22.92 -48.90
N ALA A 93 0.62 -23.56 -49.99
CA ALA A 93 -0.45 -24.55 -50.00
C ALA A 93 -0.21 -25.78 -49.09
N LEU A 94 1.04 -26.04 -48.69
CA LEU A 94 1.42 -27.14 -47.79
C LEU A 94 1.28 -26.79 -46.29
N LEU A 95 1.25 -25.50 -45.95
CA LEU A 95 1.14 -25.01 -44.57
C LEU A 95 -0.26 -24.44 -44.26
N LYS A 96 -1.22 -24.65 -45.16
CA LYS A 96 -2.57 -24.12 -45.00
C LYS A 96 -3.31 -24.82 -43.86
N ILE A 97 -3.72 -24.02 -42.87
CA ILE A 97 -4.67 -24.42 -41.83
C ILE A 97 -6.09 -24.40 -42.41
N GLU A 98 -6.91 -25.38 -42.05
CA GLU A 98 -8.32 -25.42 -42.42
C GLU A 98 -9.23 -24.90 -41.31
N ARG A 99 -8.84 -25.09 -40.06
CA ARG A 99 -9.57 -24.60 -38.90
C ARG A 99 -8.63 -24.15 -37.80
N LEU A 100 -8.94 -22.98 -37.24
CA LEU A 100 -8.39 -22.45 -36.00
C LEU A 100 -9.53 -22.39 -34.98
N ASP A 101 -9.31 -22.96 -33.81
CA ASP A 101 -10.13 -22.72 -32.62
C ASP A 101 -9.23 -22.14 -31.53
N CYS A 102 -9.67 -21.11 -30.84
CA CYS A 102 -8.83 -20.35 -29.92
C CYS A 102 -9.65 -19.98 -28.68
N SER A 103 -9.01 -20.03 -27.52
CA SER A 103 -9.55 -19.53 -26.27
C SER A 103 -8.47 -18.82 -25.46
N ALA A 104 -8.87 -17.71 -24.82
CA ALA A 104 -8.06 -16.98 -23.86
C ALA A 104 -8.79 -16.93 -22.52
N ASP A 105 -8.10 -17.26 -21.42
CA ASP A 105 -8.67 -17.32 -20.08
C ASP A 105 -7.81 -16.62 -19.02
N THR A 106 -8.40 -15.70 -18.27
CA THR A 106 -7.72 -14.93 -17.21
C THR A 106 -7.88 -15.51 -15.81
N GLN A 107 -8.61 -16.61 -15.62
CA GLN A 107 -8.95 -17.15 -14.28
C GLN A 107 -7.75 -17.35 -13.34
N ASN A 108 -6.58 -17.69 -13.88
CA ASN A 108 -5.36 -17.96 -13.10
C ASN A 108 -4.57 -16.70 -12.69
N TYR A 109 -4.97 -15.53 -13.17
CA TYR A 109 -4.24 -14.26 -12.99
C TYR A 109 -5.16 -13.09 -12.62
N PRO A 110 -6.12 -13.23 -11.69
CA PRO A 110 -7.02 -12.14 -11.33
C PRO A 110 -6.24 -10.96 -10.74
N ALA A 111 -6.64 -9.73 -11.08
CA ALA A 111 -5.93 -8.56 -10.58
C ALA A 111 -6.14 -8.31 -9.06
N LEU A 112 -7.18 -8.91 -8.47
CA LEU A 112 -7.39 -8.93 -7.01
C LEU A 112 -6.41 -9.86 -6.25
N ASP A 113 -5.50 -10.56 -6.93
CA ASP A 113 -4.41 -11.29 -6.28
C ASP A 113 -3.41 -10.30 -5.63
N ALA A 114 -3.54 -10.15 -4.30
CA ALA A 114 -2.74 -9.22 -3.52
C ALA A 114 -1.23 -9.50 -3.56
N GLU A 115 -0.81 -10.75 -3.76
CA GLU A 115 0.62 -11.09 -3.79
C GLU A 115 1.23 -10.77 -5.16
N ARG A 116 0.53 -11.08 -6.25
CA ARG A 116 0.95 -10.67 -7.60
C ARG A 116 0.97 -9.16 -7.77
N PHE A 117 -0.03 -8.48 -7.20
CA PHE A 117 -0.04 -7.02 -7.15
C PHE A 117 1.20 -6.50 -6.39
N ALA A 118 1.50 -7.08 -5.23
CA ALA A 118 2.66 -6.66 -4.44
C ALA A 118 3.99 -6.91 -5.18
N GLN A 119 4.11 -7.98 -5.96
CA GLN A 119 5.28 -8.23 -6.82
C GLN A 119 5.49 -7.09 -7.82
N GLN A 120 4.42 -6.62 -8.47
CA GLN A 120 4.51 -5.47 -9.39
C GLN A 120 4.88 -4.19 -8.66
N VAL A 121 4.25 -3.89 -7.52
CA VAL A 121 4.59 -2.72 -6.69
C VAL A 121 6.07 -2.74 -6.32
N ARG A 122 6.60 -3.89 -5.87
CA ARG A 122 8.02 -4.04 -5.52
C ARG A 122 8.94 -3.86 -6.73
N HIS A 123 8.56 -4.40 -7.88
CA HIS A 123 9.31 -4.22 -9.12
C HIS A 123 9.39 -2.73 -9.49
N THR A 124 8.26 -2.03 -9.50
CA THR A 124 8.20 -0.60 -9.81
C THR A 124 8.95 0.24 -8.77
N ALA A 125 8.81 -0.08 -7.48
CA ALA A 125 9.54 0.58 -6.40
C ALA A 125 11.07 0.49 -6.57
N SER A 126 11.58 -0.64 -7.06
CA SER A 126 13.02 -0.83 -7.29
C SER A 126 13.62 0.13 -8.34
N HIS A 127 12.81 0.60 -9.29
CA HIS A 127 13.22 1.61 -10.28
C HIS A 127 13.13 3.05 -9.74
N LEU A 128 12.28 3.27 -8.73
CA LEU A 128 12.04 4.58 -8.15
C LEU A 128 13.01 4.93 -7.01
N ILE A 129 13.62 3.92 -6.37
CA ILE A 129 14.38 4.09 -5.12
C ILE A 129 15.79 3.50 -5.26
N ALA A 130 16.81 4.30 -4.97
CA ALA A 130 18.17 3.78 -4.85
C ALA A 130 18.30 2.88 -3.61
N GLY A 131 18.99 1.74 -3.72
CA GLY A 131 19.11 0.76 -2.63
C GLY A 131 19.70 1.31 -1.32
N GLU A 132 20.50 2.39 -1.40
CA GLU A 132 21.04 3.10 -0.23
C GLU A 132 19.96 3.83 0.59
N VAL A 133 18.90 4.33 -0.06
CA VAL A 133 17.76 5.00 0.61
C VAL A 133 16.96 3.98 1.43
N LEU A 134 16.74 2.77 0.89
CA LEU A 134 16.07 1.68 1.61
C LEU A 134 16.84 1.28 2.88
N ASN A 135 18.16 1.11 2.77
CA ASN A 135 19.02 0.70 3.88
C ASN A 135 19.25 1.82 4.90
N GLY A 136 19.23 3.09 4.50
CA GLY A 136 19.30 4.22 5.43
C GLY A 136 18.07 4.27 6.33
N MET A 137 16.88 4.05 5.77
CA MET A 137 15.61 4.17 6.48
C MET A 137 15.38 3.15 7.59
N THR A 138 15.80 1.90 7.40
CA THR A 138 15.68 0.84 8.41
C THR A 138 16.66 1.03 9.57
N ASN A 139 17.81 1.64 9.33
CA ASN A 139 18.84 1.89 10.34
C ASN A 139 18.64 3.20 11.13
N LEU A 140 17.70 4.06 10.72
CA LEU A 140 17.45 5.36 11.35
C LEU A 140 16.58 5.29 12.62
N LEU A 141 15.89 4.17 12.88
CA LEU A 141 14.91 4.06 13.96
C LEU A 141 15.13 2.81 14.84
N PRO A 142 15.19 2.95 16.18
CA PRO A 142 15.27 1.81 17.10
C PRO A 142 13.88 1.16 17.30
N PHE A 143 13.38 0.44 16.29
CA PHE A 143 12.03 -0.14 16.28
C PHE A 143 11.72 -1.07 17.45
N GLU A 144 12.69 -1.84 17.95
CA GLU A 144 12.48 -2.72 19.10
C GLU A 144 12.04 -1.93 20.35
N HIS A 145 12.73 -0.83 20.64
CA HIS A 145 12.37 0.04 21.77
C HIS A 145 11.07 0.81 21.54
N LEU A 146 10.70 1.07 20.28
CA LEU A 146 9.47 1.78 19.95
C LEU A 146 8.23 0.98 20.33
N SER A 147 8.19 -0.31 19.99
CA SER A 147 7.06 -1.19 20.32
C SER A 147 6.84 -1.28 21.83
N ASP A 148 7.92 -1.47 22.60
CA ASP A 148 7.86 -1.52 24.06
C ASP A 148 7.37 -0.19 24.66
N THR A 149 7.87 0.94 24.12
CA THR A 149 7.46 2.28 24.57
C THR A 149 5.97 2.54 24.30
N LEU A 150 5.45 2.09 23.16
CA LEU A 150 4.04 2.23 22.79
C LEU A 150 3.13 1.33 23.62
N LEU A 151 3.53 0.08 23.85
CA LEU A 151 2.82 -0.85 24.74
C LEU A 151 2.69 -0.29 26.16
N TRP A 152 3.82 0.17 26.71
CA TRP A 152 3.87 0.80 28.02
C TRP A 152 2.97 2.04 28.09
N PHE A 153 2.97 2.88 27.06
CA PHE A 153 2.13 4.07 27.01
C PHE A 153 0.64 3.74 26.89
N ASP A 154 0.26 2.73 26.10
CA ASP A 154 -1.14 2.27 25.98
C ASP A 154 -1.69 1.77 27.32
N GLU A 155 -0.90 0.96 28.05
CA GLU A 155 -1.26 0.49 29.40
C GLU A 155 -1.46 1.65 30.37
N ILE A 156 -0.57 2.64 30.31
CA ILE A 156 -0.64 3.86 31.11
C ILE A 156 -1.89 4.67 30.77
N LYS A 157 -2.14 4.94 29.49
CA LYS A 157 -3.22 5.80 29.02
C LYS A 157 -4.58 5.26 29.47
N ALA A 158 -4.76 3.93 29.43
CA ALA A 158 -6.00 3.28 29.85
C ALA A 158 -6.37 3.54 31.33
N GLY A 159 -5.38 3.72 32.21
CA GLY A 159 -5.58 4.11 33.62
C GLY A 159 -5.60 5.62 33.86
N MET A 160 -4.97 6.38 32.97
CA MET A 160 -4.68 7.81 33.16
C MET A 160 -5.93 8.69 33.20
N ASP A 161 -6.93 8.46 32.33
CA ASP A 161 -8.12 9.31 32.28
C ASP A 161 -8.91 9.31 33.60
N GLY A 162 -8.95 8.14 34.27
CA GLY A 162 -9.56 8.00 35.59
C GLY A 162 -8.81 8.77 36.67
N GLU A 163 -7.47 8.69 36.65
CA GLU A 163 -6.62 9.42 37.61
C GLU A 163 -6.60 10.93 37.37
N ILE A 164 -6.62 11.37 36.10
CA ILE A 164 -6.77 12.79 35.74
C ILE A 164 -8.09 13.32 36.31
N ARG A 165 -9.19 12.58 36.15
CA ARG A 165 -10.50 12.98 36.68
C ARG A 165 -10.50 13.09 38.20
N ARG A 166 -9.87 12.15 38.91
CA ARG A 166 -9.73 12.20 40.38
C ARG A 166 -8.83 13.34 40.84
N ALA A 167 -7.75 13.60 40.11
CA ALA A 167 -6.88 14.74 40.36
C ALA A 167 -7.61 16.07 40.13
N GLU A 168 -8.43 16.17 39.08
CA GLU A 168 -9.30 17.33 38.82
C GLU A 168 -10.25 17.57 40.01
N GLU A 169 -10.95 16.54 40.49
CA GLU A 169 -11.83 16.60 41.67
C GLU A 169 -11.06 17.04 42.93
N ALA A 170 -9.86 16.49 43.18
CA ALA A 170 -9.02 16.85 44.32
C ALA A 170 -8.49 18.29 44.25
N LEU A 171 -8.41 18.88 43.05
CA LEU A 171 -7.97 20.25 42.80
C LEU A 171 -9.13 21.27 42.82
N GLU A 172 -10.38 20.83 42.94
CA GLU A 172 -11.53 21.73 43.12
C GLU A 172 -11.49 22.44 44.48
N PRO A 173 -11.88 23.73 44.56
CA PRO A 173 -11.87 24.43 45.84
C PRO A 173 -12.93 23.80 46.77
N PRO A 174 -12.66 23.64 48.07
CA PRO A 174 -13.72 23.28 49.00
C PRO A 174 -14.77 24.40 49.01
N GLY A 175 -15.96 24.12 48.46
CA GLY A 175 -17.14 24.98 48.54
C GLY A 175 -17.37 25.90 47.33
N SER A 176 -18.23 25.47 46.42
CA SER A 176 -19.24 26.34 45.78
C SER A 176 -20.47 26.56 46.68
N THR A 177 -20.36 26.21 47.97
CA THR A 177 -21.25 26.60 49.06
C THR A 177 -20.50 27.59 49.94
N GLU A 178 -21.12 28.74 50.14
CA GLU A 178 -20.60 29.97 50.77
C GLU A 178 -19.78 29.75 52.06
N PRO A 179 -18.78 30.62 52.33
CA PRO A 179 -17.97 30.53 53.54
C PRO A 179 -18.62 31.30 54.69
N ASP A 180 -18.85 30.63 55.82
CA ASP A 180 -18.84 31.32 57.11
C ASP A 180 -17.41 31.34 57.63
N ALA A 181 -16.97 32.56 57.92
CA ALA A 181 -15.66 32.92 58.43
C ALA A 181 -15.38 32.26 59.79
N ASP A 182 -14.16 31.76 60.00
CA ASP A 182 -13.14 32.48 60.77
C ASP A 182 -11.83 31.65 60.82
N GLY A 183 -10.69 32.35 60.83
CA GLY A 183 -9.41 31.81 61.29
C GLY A 183 -8.50 31.11 60.26
N GLY A 184 -7.39 31.77 59.93
CA GLY A 184 -6.08 31.11 59.96
C GLY A 184 -5.30 30.89 58.65
N SER A 185 -4.24 31.69 58.54
CA SER A 185 -2.91 31.37 57.97
C SER A 185 -2.63 31.63 56.48
N ALA A 186 -1.45 32.21 56.25
CA ALA A 186 -0.83 32.52 54.97
C ALA A 186 -0.61 31.29 54.05
N SER A 187 -0.76 30.07 54.56
CA SER A 187 -0.68 28.82 53.77
C SER A 187 -1.86 28.63 52.80
N SER A 188 -2.96 29.36 53.01
CA SER A 188 -4.15 29.31 52.16
C SER A 188 -3.94 29.98 50.79
N GLY A 189 -3.10 31.02 50.71
CA GLY A 189 -2.83 31.79 49.49
C GLY A 189 -1.86 31.09 48.53
N GLU A 190 -0.76 30.54 49.05
CA GLU A 190 0.21 29.77 48.26
C GLU A 190 -0.44 28.51 47.67
N ASN A 191 -1.14 27.72 48.49
CA ASN A 191 -1.89 26.54 48.03
C ASN A 191 -2.96 26.89 46.97
N GLN A 192 -3.54 28.09 46.99
CA GLN A 192 -4.50 28.53 45.97
C GLN A 192 -3.83 28.87 44.64
N GLN A 193 -2.70 29.56 44.67
CA GLN A 193 -1.93 29.90 43.45
C GLN A 193 -1.35 28.65 42.79
N ASP A 194 -0.96 27.69 43.61
CA ASP A 194 -0.40 26.41 43.22
C ASP A 194 -1.44 25.49 42.58
N ARG A 195 -2.65 25.40 43.16
CA ARG A 195 -3.79 24.73 42.53
C ARG A 195 -4.16 25.36 41.18
N ARG A 196 -4.04 26.68 41.04
CA ARG A 196 -4.33 27.37 39.75
C ARG A 196 -3.36 26.97 38.65
N LYS A 197 -2.07 26.79 38.94
CA LYS A 197 -1.06 26.39 37.94
C LYS A 197 -1.39 25.03 37.34
N VAL A 198 -1.60 24.01 38.17
CA VAL A 198 -1.91 22.64 37.71
C VAL A 198 -3.28 22.58 37.02
N ARG A 199 -4.27 23.35 37.48
CA ARG A 199 -5.57 23.46 36.79
C ARG A 199 -5.45 24.11 35.42
N THR A 200 -4.59 25.11 35.27
CA THR A 200 -4.33 25.75 33.97
C THR A 200 -3.68 24.77 32.99
N LEU A 201 -2.71 23.99 33.47
CA LEU A 201 -2.06 22.93 32.71
C LEU A 201 -3.06 21.86 32.25
N LEU A 202 -3.89 21.36 33.15
CA LEU A 202 -4.97 20.39 32.86
C LEU A 202 -5.98 20.96 31.85
N LYS A 203 -6.40 22.21 32.02
CA LYS A 203 -7.32 22.88 31.10
C LYS A 203 -6.73 22.96 29.70
N ARG A 204 -5.48 23.38 29.56
CA ARG A 204 -4.80 23.45 28.25
C ARG A 204 -4.67 22.07 27.60
N TYR A 205 -4.39 21.03 28.40
CA TYR A 205 -4.33 19.67 27.88
C TYR A 205 -5.69 19.17 27.37
N ARG A 206 -6.79 19.48 28.09
CA ARG A 206 -8.15 19.18 27.61
C ARG A 206 -8.49 19.94 26.31
N GLU A 207 -8.13 21.22 26.26
CA GLU A 207 -8.29 22.06 25.07
C GLU A 207 -7.48 21.48 23.89
N SER A 208 -6.27 20.98 24.12
CA SER A 208 -5.44 20.38 23.06
C SER A 208 -5.89 18.99 22.61
N GLN A 209 -6.68 18.27 23.42
CA GLN A 209 -7.32 17.01 23.01
C GLN A 209 -8.58 17.24 22.17
N SER A 210 -9.15 18.45 22.19
CA SER A 210 -10.37 18.74 21.46
C SER A 210 -10.05 18.94 19.98
N PRO A 211 -10.77 18.28 19.06
CA PRO A 211 -10.51 18.47 17.62
C PRO A 211 -10.71 19.94 17.26
N GLY A 212 -9.67 20.59 16.74
CA GLY A 212 -9.71 21.98 16.28
C GLY A 212 -10.59 22.17 15.05
N GLU A 213 -10.90 23.43 14.71
CA GLU A 213 -11.72 23.83 13.55
C GLU A 213 -11.18 23.37 12.18
N GLU A 214 -9.94 22.85 12.12
CA GLU A 214 -9.28 22.36 10.92
C GLU A 214 -9.93 21.10 10.30
N SER A 215 -10.89 20.46 10.97
CA SER A 215 -11.71 19.41 10.33
C SER A 215 -12.44 19.94 9.08
N ALA A 216 -12.62 21.26 8.97
CA ALA A 216 -13.21 21.92 7.81
C ALA A 216 -12.30 21.94 6.56
N GLN A 217 -11.00 21.66 6.67
CA GLN A 217 -10.08 21.67 5.54
C GLN A 217 -10.28 20.47 4.59
N TRP A 218 -10.68 19.33 5.12
CA TRP A 218 -10.65 18.04 4.41
C TRP A 218 -12.05 17.61 3.97
N GLY A 219 -12.49 18.10 2.81
CA GLY A 219 -13.87 17.93 2.33
C GLY A 219 -14.14 16.73 1.42
N LYS A 220 -13.11 16.07 0.87
CA LYS A 220 -13.32 14.94 -0.05
C LYS A 220 -13.76 13.68 0.71
N SER A 221 -14.63 12.91 0.08
CA SER A 221 -15.13 11.64 0.60
C SER A 221 -15.51 10.72 -0.55
N ILE A 222 -15.33 9.43 -0.34
CA ILE A 222 -15.86 8.39 -1.23
C ILE A 222 -17.39 8.43 -1.17
N GLU A 223 -18.04 8.30 -2.33
CA GLU A 223 -19.51 8.31 -2.41
C GLU A 223 -20.13 7.23 -1.50
N PRO A 224 -21.17 7.57 -0.72
CA PRO A 224 -21.87 6.63 0.13
C PRO A 224 -22.40 5.43 -0.67
N GLY A 225 -21.99 4.22 -0.29
CA GLY A 225 -22.42 2.97 -0.93
C GLY A 225 -21.56 2.50 -2.11
N LEU A 226 -20.69 3.35 -2.68
CA LEU A 226 -19.68 2.90 -3.64
C LEU A 226 -18.60 2.08 -2.93
N ALA A 227 -18.14 2.60 -1.78
CA ALA A 227 -17.13 1.96 -0.96
C ALA A 227 -17.50 0.51 -0.60
N SER A 228 -18.77 0.26 -0.25
CA SER A 228 -19.25 -1.05 0.22
C SER A 228 -19.56 -2.06 -0.88
N ARG A 229 -19.53 -1.67 -2.16
CA ARG A 229 -19.98 -2.53 -3.27
C ARG A 229 -18.92 -2.85 -4.31
N VAL A 230 -17.93 -1.97 -4.49
CA VAL A 230 -17.07 -2.02 -5.69
C VAL A 230 -15.59 -1.93 -5.38
N LEU A 231 -15.20 -1.48 -4.18
CA LEU A 231 -13.79 -1.37 -3.82
C LEU A 231 -13.19 -2.75 -3.50
N PRO A 232 -11.94 -3.02 -3.94
CA PRO A 232 -11.18 -4.20 -3.56
C PRO A 232 -11.24 -4.53 -2.06
N SER A 233 -11.13 -3.54 -1.17
CA SER A 233 -11.23 -3.77 0.28
C SER A 233 -12.56 -4.36 0.72
N SER A 234 -13.66 -3.90 0.14
CA SER A 234 -15.00 -4.44 0.46
C SER A 234 -15.21 -5.81 -0.16
N LEU A 235 -14.71 -6.06 -1.37
CA LEU A 235 -14.79 -7.37 -2.03
C LEU A 235 -13.97 -8.44 -1.29
N LEU A 236 -12.87 -8.04 -0.66
CA LEU A 236 -11.98 -8.92 0.11
C LEU A 236 -12.23 -8.85 1.63
N GLU A 237 -13.31 -8.21 2.07
CA GLU A 237 -13.74 -8.09 3.48
C GLU A 237 -12.65 -7.53 4.42
N ILE A 238 -11.85 -6.58 3.94
CA ILE A 238 -10.82 -5.91 4.74
C ILE A 238 -11.48 -4.87 5.65
N PRO A 239 -11.30 -4.94 6.98
CA PRO A 239 -11.98 -4.04 7.91
C PRO A 239 -11.43 -2.61 7.82
N SER A 240 -12.31 -1.61 7.95
CA SER A 240 -11.96 -0.17 8.07
C SER A 240 -11.51 0.20 9.48
N ARG A 241 -10.40 -0.36 9.93
CA ARG A 241 -9.72 0.09 11.14
C ARG A 241 -8.23 -0.18 11.07
N MET A 242 -7.45 0.66 11.74
CA MET A 242 -6.04 0.36 11.96
C MET A 242 -5.92 -0.80 12.95
N THR A 243 -4.87 -1.60 12.81
CA THR A 243 -4.44 -2.50 13.89
C THR A 243 -3.76 -1.63 14.97
N ALA A 244 -4.04 -1.89 16.25
CA ALA A 244 -3.45 -1.10 17.34
C ALA A 244 -1.92 -1.06 17.25
N LEU A 245 -1.33 0.12 17.45
CA LEU A 245 0.11 0.39 17.37
C LEU A 245 0.96 -0.57 18.24
N SER A 246 0.37 -1.06 19.33
CA SER A 246 0.96 -1.97 20.30
C SER A 246 1.15 -3.43 19.83
N ARG A 247 0.64 -3.83 18.67
CA ARG A 247 0.59 -5.26 18.26
C ARG A 247 1.54 -5.65 17.12
N ILE A 248 2.62 -4.90 16.93
CA ILE A 248 3.34 -4.88 15.66
C ILE A 248 4.75 -5.46 15.76
N ALA A 249 5.08 -6.29 14.76
CA ALA A 249 6.42 -6.84 14.55
C ALA A 249 7.30 -5.86 13.75
N ALA A 250 8.62 -5.95 13.92
CA ALA A 250 9.57 -5.17 13.13
C ALA A 250 9.34 -5.38 11.62
N PRO A 251 9.45 -4.30 10.80
CA PRO A 251 9.20 -4.41 9.36
C PRO A 251 10.24 -5.32 8.70
N LYS A 252 9.81 -6.08 7.69
CA LYS A 252 10.75 -6.80 6.83
C LYS A 252 11.33 -5.84 5.80
N ALA A 253 12.57 -6.07 5.35
CA ALA A 253 13.20 -5.24 4.32
C ALA A 253 12.37 -5.15 3.02
N GLU A 254 11.61 -6.20 2.69
CA GLU A 254 10.69 -6.24 1.55
C GLU A 254 9.52 -5.25 1.68
N ASP A 255 9.07 -4.93 2.90
CA ASP A 255 8.01 -3.95 3.14
C ASP A 255 8.49 -2.51 2.95
N ALA A 256 9.81 -2.25 3.04
CA ALA A 256 10.36 -0.90 2.92
C ALA A 256 10.15 -0.31 1.52
N ALA A 257 10.35 -1.11 0.47
CA ALA A 257 10.12 -0.68 -0.90
C ALA A 257 8.63 -0.38 -1.17
N GLU A 258 7.72 -1.22 -0.67
CA GLU A 258 6.27 -1.01 -0.80
C GLU A 258 5.82 0.28 -0.10
N VAL A 259 6.31 0.53 1.11
CA VAL A 259 5.96 1.73 1.89
C VAL A 259 6.47 3.00 1.23
N GLU A 260 7.71 3.01 0.74
CA GLU A 260 8.24 4.17 0.04
C GLU A 260 7.52 4.42 -1.29
N TYR A 261 7.16 3.35 -2.00
CA TYR A 261 6.30 3.46 -3.18
C TYR A 261 4.96 4.13 -2.84
N ILE A 262 4.26 3.70 -1.77
CA ILE A 262 2.99 4.30 -1.36
C ILE A 262 3.14 5.79 -1.08
N VAL A 263 4.13 6.19 -0.28
CA VAL A 263 4.33 7.60 0.11
C VAL A 263 4.67 8.49 -1.09
N ARG A 264 5.32 7.95 -2.14
CA ARG A 264 5.63 8.71 -3.35
C ARG A 264 4.48 8.81 -4.33
N MET A 265 3.67 7.74 -4.44
CA MET A 265 2.65 7.62 -5.47
C MET A 265 1.26 8.09 -5.02
N CYS A 266 1.05 8.23 -3.71
CA CYS A 266 -0.22 8.63 -3.12
C CYS A 266 -0.14 10.01 -2.46
N SER A 267 -1.24 10.73 -2.54
CA SER A 267 -1.47 12.02 -1.88
C SER A 267 -1.53 11.88 -0.35
N HIS A 268 -1.06 12.89 0.38
CA HIS A 268 -1.12 12.94 1.85
C HIS A 268 -1.16 14.38 2.37
N ALA A 269 -1.43 14.61 3.65
CA ALA A 269 -1.78 15.95 4.19
C ALA A 269 -0.80 17.11 3.86
N THR A 270 0.48 16.81 3.66
CA THR A 270 1.53 17.78 3.32
C THR A 270 1.99 17.76 1.86
N ASN A 271 1.40 16.90 1.02
CA ASN A 271 1.66 16.81 -0.42
C ASN A 271 0.39 16.32 -1.14
N ILE A 272 -0.39 17.26 -1.65
CA ILE A 272 -1.66 16.97 -2.32
C ILE A 272 -1.45 16.77 -3.82
N ALA A 273 -1.81 15.59 -4.33
CA ALA A 273 -1.71 15.29 -5.76
C ALA A 273 -2.87 15.91 -6.55
N SER A 274 -2.60 16.38 -7.76
CA SER A 274 -3.64 16.74 -8.73
C SER A 274 -4.39 15.49 -9.22
N HIS A 275 -5.69 15.58 -9.46
CA HIS A 275 -6.52 14.47 -9.96
C HIS A 275 -6.56 13.24 -9.04
N SER A 276 -6.52 13.47 -7.74
CA SER A 276 -6.79 12.46 -6.71
C SER A 276 -8.26 12.47 -6.29
N ALA A 277 -8.83 11.28 -6.09
CA ALA A 277 -10.18 11.10 -5.58
C ALA A 277 -10.27 11.48 -4.09
N LEU A 278 -9.18 11.31 -3.35
CA LEU A 278 -9.01 11.76 -1.95
C LEU A 278 -7.76 12.63 -1.85
N ASP A 279 -7.76 13.59 -0.94
CA ASP A 279 -6.59 14.39 -0.60
C ASP A 279 -5.66 13.62 0.34
N LEU A 280 -6.22 12.76 1.20
CA LEU A 280 -5.51 11.99 2.22
C LEU A 280 -5.46 10.49 1.89
N GLU A 281 -4.88 10.14 0.75
CA GLU A 281 -4.83 8.76 0.24
C GLU A 281 -3.97 7.85 1.10
N VAL A 282 -2.81 8.33 1.59
CA VAL A 282 -1.97 7.51 2.48
C VAL A 282 -2.68 7.27 3.81
N GLU A 283 -3.36 8.28 4.35
CA GLU A 283 -4.17 8.15 5.56
C GLU A 283 -5.38 7.21 5.33
N TYR A 284 -6.02 7.27 4.16
CA TYR A 284 -7.02 6.28 3.76
C TYR A 284 -6.43 4.86 3.77
N ILE A 285 -5.21 4.66 3.25
CA ILE A 285 -4.54 3.36 3.29
C ILE A 285 -4.33 2.90 4.74
N LEU A 286 -3.98 3.80 5.66
CA LEU A 286 -3.78 3.49 7.08
C LEU A 286 -5.08 3.14 7.82
N PHE A 287 -6.17 3.88 7.55
CA PHE A 287 -7.38 3.83 8.37
C PHE A 287 -8.58 3.20 7.68
N GLY A 288 -8.76 3.44 6.39
CA GLY A 288 -9.86 2.92 5.57
C GLY A 288 -11.20 3.64 5.79
N SER A 289 -11.19 4.84 6.37
CA SER A 289 -12.41 5.65 6.51
C SER A 289 -12.74 6.36 5.19
N ALA A 290 -14.02 6.49 4.87
CA ALA A 290 -14.45 6.96 3.55
C ALA A 290 -14.19 8.46 3.31
N GLY A 291 -14.10 9.27 4.36
CA GLY A 291 -13.91 10.72 4.29
C GLY A 291 -12.55 11.18 4.78
N ASP A 292 -11.97 12.17 4.11
CA ASP A 292 -10.67 12.72 4.47
C ASP A 292 -10.68 13.37 5.86
N SER A 293 -11.76 14.07 6.24
CA SER A 293 -11.88 14.62 7.60
C SER A 293 -11.76 13.55 8.70
N GLU A 294 -12.29 12.36 8.47
CA GLU A 294 -12.20 11.26 9.42
C GLU A 294 -10.78 10.66 9.44
N ASN A 295 -10.19 10.42 8.26
CA ASN A 295 -8.81 9.96 8.12
C ASN A 295 -7.81 10.93 8.77
N ALA A 296 -8.02 12.25 8.62
CA ALA A 296 -7.21 13.29 9.27
C ALA A 296 -7.31 13.22 10.80
N THR A 297 -8.53 13.05 11.32
CA THR A 297 -8.79 12.94 12.77
C THR A 297 -8.09 11.70 13.35
N LEU A 298 -8.17 10.58 12.64
CA LEU A 298 -7.48 9.35 13.02
C LEU A 298 -5.95 9.52 12.96
N MET A 299 -5.43 10.16 11.92
CA MET A 299 -3.99 10.42 11.80
C MET A 299 -3.46 11.32 12.92
N ARG A 300 -4.18 12.41 13.23
CA ARG A 300 -3.84 13.30 14.36
C ARG A 300 -3.83 12.56 15.68
N SER A 301 -4.84 11.72 15.94
CA SER A 301 -4.95 10.94 17.17
C SER A 301 -3.80 9.94 17.32
N ASN A 302 -3.38 9.31 16.22
CA ASN A 302 -2.28 8.34 16.22
C ASN A 302 -0.91 9.01 16.35
N LEU A 303 -0.69 10.14 15.66
CA LEU A 303 0.50 10.96 15.87
C LEU A 303 0.57 11.45 17.31
N PHE A 304 -0.54 11.96 17.85
CA PHE A 304 -0.60 12.42 19.24
C PHE A 304 -0.18 11.32 20.22
N ALA A 305 -0.70 10.11 20.07
CA ALA A 305 -0.35 8.98 20.94
C ALA A 305 1.14 8.62 20.82
N LEU A 306 1.64 8.47 19.59
CA LEU A 306 3.05 8.17 19.33
C LEU A 306 3.98 9.25 19.91
N ARG A 307 3.67 10.53 19.64
CA ARG A 307 4.45 11.67 20.12
C ARG A 307 4.40 11.80 21.63
N SER A 308 3.25 11.56 22.27
CA SER A 308 3.14 11.56 23.73
C SER A 308 4.02 10.49 24.36
N ALA A 309 4.04 9.28 23.79
CA ALA A 309 4.89 8.20 24.28
C ALA A 309 6.39 8.52 24.15
N LEU A 310 6.81 9.07 23.00
CA LEU A 310 8.20 9.48 22.76
C LEU A 310 8.62 10.65 23.66
N ASN A 311 7.76 11.66 23.82
CA ASN A 311 8.02 12.82 24.66
C ASN A 311 8.06 12.42 26.16
N LEU A 312 7.21 11.49 26.58
CA LEU A 312 7.22 10.96 27.95
C LEU A 312 8.51 10.17 28.24
N SER A 313 8.94 9.33 27.29
CA SER A 313 10.23 8.64 27.35
C SER A 313 11.39 9.64 27.46
N HIS A 314 11.35 10.74 26.71
CA HIS A 314 12.34 11.80 26.81
C HIS A 314 12.35 12.48 28.20
N ILE A 315 11.18 12.80 28.78
CA ILE A 315 11.10 13.33 30.15
C ILE A 315 11.75 12.35 31.13
N TYR A 316 11.47 11.05 31.01
CA TYR A 316 12.08 10.04 31.88
C TYR A 316 13.56 9.73 31.53
N GLY A 317 14.08 10.21 30.42
CA GLY A 317 15.51 10.18 30.08
C GLY A 317 16.29 11.41 30.57
N ASP A 318 15.62 12.54 30.79
CA ASP A 318 16.23 13.84 31.08
C ASP A 318 16.11 14.18 32.59
N SER A 319 17.25 14.26 33.28
CA SER A 319 17.29 14.56 34.73
C SER A 319 16.77 15.94 35.08
N VAL A 320 16.93 16.93 34.18
CA VAL A 320 16.44 18.29 34.39
C VAL A 320 14.92 18.29 34.32
N LYS A 321 14.34 17.72 33.27
CA LYS A 321 12.87 17.62 33.13
C LYS A 321 12.24 16.82 34.26
N LYS A 322 12.86 15.72 34.71
CA LYS A 322 12.40 15.00 35.91
C LYS A 322 12.35 15.89 37.15
N SER A 323 13.38 16.71 37.36
CA SER A 323 13.43 17.60 38.52
C SER A 323 12.36 18.69 38.45
N GLU A 324 12.05 19.20 37.25
CA GLU A 324 10.98 20.18 37.04
C GLU A 324 9.59 19.57 37.26
N VAL A 325 9.37 18.34 36.78
CA VAL A 325 8.15 17.57 37.05
C VAL A 325 8.00 17.32 38.56
N ALA A 326 9.06 16.89 39.24
CA ALA A 326 9.03 16.66 40.69
C ALA A 326 8.74 17.94 41.49
N ALA A 327 9.31 19.08 41.06
CA ALA A 327 9.02 20.38 41.67
C ALA A 327 7.54 20.76 41.51
N MET A 328 6.97 20.57 40.32
CA MET A 328 5.54 20.82 40.08
C MET A 328 4.65 19.80 40.81
N ALA A 329 5.09 18.56 40.99
CA ALA A 329 4.35 17.54 41.73
C ALA A 329 4.31 17.83 43.24
N ALA A 330 5.43 18.31 43.80
CA ALA A 330 5.53 18.69 45.21
C ALA A 330 4.47 19.73 45.60
N VAL A 331 4.13 20.62 44.66
CA VAL A 331 3.12 21.67 44.82
C VAL A 331 1.72 21.12 45.08
N VAL A 332 1.37 19.94 44.53
CA VAL A 332 0.04 19.31 44.70
C VAL A 332 0.06 18.06 45.57
N SER A 333 1.21 17.77 46.17
CA SER A 333 1.50 16.59 46.99
C SER A 333 0.59 16.41 48.20
N ALA A 334 0.05 17.51 48.72
CA ALA A 334 -0.90 17.50 49.84
C ALA A 334 -2.26 16.88 49.48
N PHE A 335 -2.58 16.80 48.19
CA PHE A 335 -3.89 16.36 47.68
C PHE A 335 -3.80 15.12 46.80
N ILE A 336 -2.64 14.93 46.15
CA ILE A 336 -2.38 13.81 45.24
C ILE A 336 -1.09 13.12 45.73
N PRO A 337 -1.09 11.79 45.92
CA PRO A 337 0.13 11.07 46.29
C PRO A 337 1.29 11.42 45.37
N MET A 338 2.46 11.74 45.94
CA MET A 338 3.62 12.24 45.18
C MET A 338 3.95 11.45 43.90
N PRO A 339 4.07 10.10 43.94
CA PRO A 339 4.38 9.34 42.72
C PRO A 339 3.31 9.48 41.63
N LEU A 340 2.04 9.60 42.04
CA LEU A 340 0.92 9.81 41.11
C LEU A 340 0.94 11.24 40.54
N ALA A 341 1.26 12.24 41.36
CA ALA A 341 1.37 13.63 40.92
C ALA A 341 2.49 13.81 39.88
N GLU A 342 3.68 13.26 40.13
CA GLU A 342 4.82 13.28 39.19
C GLU A 342 4.45 12.64 37.86
N PHE A 343 3.80 11.48 37.92
CA PHE A 343 3.36 10.76 36.73
C PHE A 343 2.34 11.54 35.91
N LEU A 344 1.29 12.07 36.55
CA LEU A 344 0.25 12.84 35.86
C LEU A 344 0.81 14.09 35.20
N ILE A 345 1.68 14.83 35.90
CA ILE A 345 2.31 16.04 35.35
C ILE A 345 3.20 15.70 34.15
N ALA A 346 3.99 14.62 34.24
CA ALA A 346 4.82 14.18 33.11
C ALA A 346 3.97 13.82 31.88
N CYS A 347 2.87 13.09 32.06
CA CYS A 347 1.96 12.72 30.98
C CYS A 347 1.23 13.93 30.37
N ILE A 348 0.80 14.87 31.20
CA ILE A 348 0.13 16.08 30.71
C ILE A 348 1.12 16.93 29.92
N TRP A 349 2.34 17.11 30.42
CA TRP A 349 3.36 17.90 29.73
C TRP A 349 3.82 17.25 28.43
N SER A 350 4.02 15.92 28.42
CA SER A 350 4.35 15.19 27.19
C SER A 350 3.23 15.28 26.14
N GLY A 351 1.97 15.27 26.59
CA GLY A 351 0.80 15.46 25.74
C GLY A 351 0.68 16.87 25.17
N LEU A 352 0.91 17.91 25.98
CA LEU A 352 0.94 19.30 25.49
C LEU A 352 2.02 19.49 24.41
N GLU A 353 3.20 18.92 24.63
CA GLU A 353 4.27 18.91 23.64
C GLU A 353 3.87 18.14 22.37
N ALA A 354 3.20 16.99 22.53
CA ALA A 354 2.72 16.18 21.41
C ALA A 354 1.66 16.90 20.56
N ALA A 355 0.78 17.70 21.17
CA ALA A 355 -0.18 18.51 20.42
C ALA A 355 0.54 19.53 19.52
N CYS A 356 1.54 20.23 20.06
CA CYS A 356 2.36 21.16 19.27
C CYS A 356 3.15 20.45 18.17
N ASP A 357 3.66 19.24 18.45
CA ASP A 357 4.35 18.40 17.47
C ASP A 357 3.41 18.00 16.31
N VAL A 358 2.17 17.62 16.60
CA VAL A 358 1.17 17.25 15.59
C VAL A 358 0.87 18.44 14.66
N ASP A 359 0.59 19.62 15.22
CA ASP A 359 0.29 20.81 14.42
C ASP A 359 1.49 21.24 13.56
N ALA A 360 2.70 21.13 14.10
CA ALA A 360 3.93 21.37 13.36
C ALA A 360 4.07 20.40 12.17
N LEU A 361 3.80 19.11 12.38
CA LEU A 361 3.88 18.09 11.33
C LEU A 361 2.86 18.32 10.22
N PHE A 362 1.59 18.63 10.55
CA PHE A 362 0.57 18.97 9.55
C PHE A 362 0.88 20.27 8.80
N SER A 363 1.59 21.20 9.44
CA SER A 363 2.11 22.43 8.81
C SER A 363 3.37 22.20 7.96
N GLY A 364 3.82 20.96 7.79
CA GLY A 364 5.02 20.61 7.02
C GLY A 364 6.34 20.92 7.72
N GLN A 365 6.31 21.29 9.00
CA GLN A 365 7.53 21.51 9.79
C GLN A 365 8.19 20.18 10.16
N THR A 366 9.45 20.28 10.57
CA THR A 366 10.22 19.12 11.06
C THR A 366 10.06 18.96 12.57
N VAL A 367 9.76 17.74 13.00
CA VAL A 367 9.76 17.30 14.40
C VAL A 367 10.68 16.09 14.51
N PRO A 368 11.75 16.15 15.32
CA PRO A 368 12.66 15.02 15.45
C PRO A 368 11.97 13.83 16.10
N PHE A 369 12.32 12.61 15.65
CA PHE A 369 11.74 11.39 16.20
C PHE A 369 12.02 11.26 17.70
N VAL A 370 13.29 11.39 18.09
CA VAL A 370 13.74 11.48 19.49
C VAL A 370 14.16 12.92 19.76
N LYS A 371 13.58 13.56 20.79
CA LYS A 371 13.93 14.94 21.15
C LYS A 371 15.29 15.04 21.83
N GLY A 372 16.04 16.08 21.49
CA GLY A 372 17.21 16.57 22.22
C GLY A 372 16.87 17.75 23.15
N HIS A 373 17.89 18.30 23.81
CA HIS A 373 17.71 19.37 24.81
C HIS A 373 17.06 20.66 24.26
N GLY A 374 17.27 20.98 22.98
CA GLY A 374 16.76 22.20 22.34
C GLY A 374 15.44 22.06 21.59
N ASP A 375 14.88 20.84 21.49
CA ASP A 375 13.73 20.56 20.62
C ASP A 375 12.36 20.71 21.31
N TRP A 376 12.38 21.04 22.61
CA TRP A 376 11.20 21.13 23.47
C TRP A 376 10.55 22.52 23.39
N ARG A 377 9.25 22.61 23.17
CA ARG A 377 8.53 23.84 22.80
C ARG A 377 7.51 24.32 23.83
N THR A 378 7.17 23.51 24.83
CA THR A 378 6.16 23.86 25.83
C THR A 378 6.75 24.01 27.23
N GLY A 379 6.32 25.04 27.95
CA GLY A 379 6.61 25.20 29.37
C GLY A 379 5.65 24.39 30.26
N LEU A 380 6.06 24.15 31.51
CA LEU A 380 5.22 23.53 32.56
C LEU A 380 4.13 24.47 33.11
N ASP A 381 4.05 25.70 32.63
CA ASP A 381 2.89 26.59 32.77
C ASP A 381 1.89 26.44 31.61
N GLY A 382 2.18 25.52 30.69
CA GLY A 382 1.46 25.28 29.45
C GLY A 382 1.69 26.35 28.39
N SER A 383 2.58 27.31 28.61
CA SER A 383 2.95 28.31 27.61
C SER A 383 3.66 27.64 26.43
N THR A 384 3.37 28.12 25.22
CA THR A 384 4.21 27.85 24.05
C THR A 384 5.43 28.76 24.16
N LEU A 385 6.61 28.15 24.25
CA LEU A 385 7.87 28.86 24.25
C LEU A 385 8.14 29.39 22.83
N HIS A 386 8.79 30.54 22.74
CA HIS A 386 9.17 31.12 21.46
C HIS A 386 10.13 30.14 20.77
N TRP A 387 9.66 29.54 19.68
CA TRP A 387 10.43 28.60 18.87
C TRP A 387 10.92 29.34 17.63
N ASP A 388 12.22 29.59 17.56
CA ASP A 388 12.86 29.98 16.31
C ASP A 388 12.93 28.73 15.44
N SER A 389 11.96 28.57 14.55
CA SER A 389 12.08 27.61 13.45
C SER A 389 13.22 28.09 12.56
N GLN A 390 14.45 27.67 12.84
CA GLN A 390 15.41 27.58 11.75
C GLN A 390 14.82 26.56 10.76
N PRO A 391 14.60 26.94 9.49
CA PRO A 391 14.29 25.95 8.46
C PRO A 391 15.32 24.84 8.59
N ALA A 392 14.87 23.60 8.71
CA ALA A 392 15.79 22.49 8.64
C ALA A 392 16.61 22.66 7.37
N ASP A 393 17.93 22.53 7.48
CA ASP A 393 18.81 22.58 6.32
C ASP A 393 18.40 21.44 5.37
N ASP A 394 17.58 21.77 4.37
CA ASP A 394 17.04 20.84 3.37
C ASP A 394 18.15 20.16 2.56
N SER A 395 19.41 20.62 2.70
CA SER A 395 20.58 20.00 2.08
C SER A 395 21.04 18.70 2.78
N ALA A 396 20.58 18.42 4.01
CA ALA A 396 20.83 17.15 4.69
C ALA A 396 19.77 16.10 4.32
N ALA A 397 19.87 15.56 3.09
CA ALA A 397 19.08 14.41 2.68
C ALA A 397 19.16 13.28 3.74
N GLY A 398 18.00 12.80 4.22
CA GLY A 398 17.92 11.63 5.11
C GLY A 398 17.77 11.90 6.61
N LYS A 399 17.51 13.13 7.06
CA LYS A 399 17.10 13.38 8.46
C LYS A 399 15.61 13.09 8.65
N PHE A 400 15.29 12.16 9.54
CA PHE A 400 13.92 11.86 9.95
C PHE A 400 13.29 13.07 10.67
N GLY A 401 12.06 13.40 10.31
CA GLY A 401 11.22 14.27 11.14
C GLY A 401 10.14 15.03 10.38
N LYS A 402 10.03 14.85 9.06
CA LYS A 402 8.94 15.42 8.28
C LYS A 402 7.71 14.51 8.36
N TYR A 403 6.53 15.06 8.10
CA TYR A 403 5.26 14.31 8.10
C TYR A 403 5.31 12.96 7.34
N PRO A 404 5.91 12.87 6.12
CA PRO A 404 6.00 11.61 5.40
C PRO A 404 6.83 10.54 6.12
N ASP A 405 7.79 10.92 6.95
CA ASP A 405 8.61 9.97 7.70
C ASP A 405 7.77 9.26 8.78
N TYR A 406 6.84 9.99 9.40
CA TYR A 406 5.87 9.41 10.33
C TYR A 406 4.86 8.53 9.60
N LEU A 407 4.38 8.91 8.40
CA LEU A 407 3.53 8.03 7.59
C LEU A 407 4.20 6.69 7.30
N ARG A 408 5.50 6.69 7.00
CA ARG A 408 6.26 5.43 6.78
C ARG A 408 6.28 4.56 8.00
N VAL A 409 6.49 5.15 9.18
CA VAL A 409 6.40 4.43 10.46
C VAL A 409 5.03 3.78 10.60
N PHE A 410 3.92 4.51 10.40
CA PHE A 410 2.58 3.93 10.46
C PHE A 410 2.30 2.87 9.39
N LEU A 411 2.80 3.04 8.17
CA LEU A 411 2.62 2.09 7.07
C LEU A 411 3.39 0.79 7.30
N TRP A 412 4.61 0.87 7.85
CA TRP A 412 5.39 -0.31 8.26
C TRP A 412 4.69 -1.09 9.37
N MET A 413 3.99 -0.36 10.23
CA MET A 413 3.22 -0.93 11.32
C MET A 413 1.89 -1.55 10.88
N GLN A 414 1.44 -1.31 9.65
CA GLN A 414 0.20 -1.87 9.13
C GLN A 414 0.40 -3.28 8.55
N PRO A 415 -0.57 -4.21 8.74
CA PRO A 415 -0.55 -5.49 8.03
C PRO A 415 -0.48 -5.31 6.51
N SER A 416 0.45 -6.03 5.87
CA SER A 416 0.71 -5.92 4.43
C SER A 416 -0.54 -6.16 3.58
N THR A 417 -1.39 -7.12 3.94
CA THR A 417 -2.66 -7.39 3.23
C THR A 417 -3.57 -6.16 3.20
N SER A 418 -3.82 -5.52 4.36
CA SER A 418 -4.69 -4.34 4.42
C SER A 418 -4.10 -3.17 3.64
N ARG A 419 -2.78 -2.98 3.76
CA ARG A 419 -2.05 -1.92 3.06
C ARG A 419 -2.14 -2.07 1.54
N ARG A 420 -1.90 -3.28 1.03
CA ARG A 420 -1.94 -3.60 -0.41
C ARG A 420 -3.34 -3.48 -1.00
N VAL A 421 -4.36 -3.99 -0.31
CA VAL A 421 -5.74 -3.95 -0.82
C VAL A 421 -6.29 -2.51 -0.81
N ARG A 422 -6.01 -1.72 0.23
CA ARG A 422 -6.42 -0.31 0.25
C ARG A 422 -5.63 0.55 -0.75
N LEU A 423 -4.39 0.18 -1.07
CA LEU A 423 -3.68 0.80 -2.18
C LEU A 423 -4.38 0.53 -3.52
N MET A 424 -4.92 -0.68 -3.74
CA MET A 424 -5.76 -0.96 -4.92
C MET A 424 -7.02 -0.08 -4.92
N ASP A 425 -7.67 0.16 -3.78
CA ASP A 425 -8.83 1.06 -3.70
C ASP A 425 -8.47 2.46 -4.18
N VAL A 426 -7.36 3.03 -3.68
CA VAL A 426 -6.86 4.36 -4.07
C VAL A 426 -6.61 4.40 -5.58
N MET A 427 -5.87 3.43 -6.11
CA MET A 427 -5.61 3.34 -7.55
C MET A 427 -6.91 3.25 -8.35
N GLN A 428 -7.87 2.44 -7.90
CA GLN A 428 -9.16 2.27 -8.57
C GLN A 428 -9.95 3.58 -8.63
N LEU A 429 -10.07 4.26 -7.48
CA LEU A 429 -10.78 5.53 -7.38
C LEU A 429 -10.15 6.61 -8.29
N ASN A 430 -8.83 6.66 -8.31
CA ASN A 430 -8.08 7.61 -9.10
C ASN A 430 -8.20 7.37 -10.61
N VAL A 431 -7.99 6.13 -11.06
CA VAL A 431 -8.11 5.79 -12.49
C VAL A 431 -9.55 5.97 -12.97
N ALA A 432 -10.55 5.58 -12.17
CA ALA A 432 -11.96 5.76 -12.51
C ALA A 432 -12.39 7.24 -12.59
N SER A 433 -11.64 8.16 -12.00
CA SER A 433 -11.92 9.61 -12.08
C SER A 433 -11.45 10.27 -13.38
N VAL A 434 -10.50 9.65 -14.10
CA VAL A 434 -9.83 10.24 -15.29
C VAL A 434 -10.54 9.84 -16.60
N SER A 435 -10.95 8.58 -16.73
CA SER A 435 -11.63 8.06 -17.92
C SER A 435 -13.10 7.80 -17.61
N GLY A 436 -14.03 8.24 -18.47
CA GLY A 436 -15.47 7.94 -18.33
C GLY A 436 -15.85 6.45 -18.35
N GLU A 437 -14.89 5.53 -18.42
CA GLU A 437 -15.04 4.11 -18.13
C GLU A 437 -14.68 3.81 -16.67
N THR A 438 -15.56 3.12 -15.95
CA THR A 438 -15.35 2.70 -14.56
C THR A 438 -14.32 1.58 -14.49
N PHE A 439 -13.05 1.93 -14.32
CA PHE A 439 -12.00 0.96 -13.98
C PHE A 439 -12.32 0.27 -12.65
N ARG A 440 -12.28 -1.06 -12.62
CA ARG A 440 -12.48 -1.88 -11.41
C ARG A 440 -11.51 -3.06 -11.43
N PHE A 441 -10.68 -3.24 -10.40
CA PHE A 441 -9.69 -4.33 -10.37
C PHE A 441 -10.32 -5.72 -10.55
N VAL A 442 -11.57 -5.92 -10.13
CA VAL A 442 -12.30 -7.19 -10.31
C VAL A 442 -12.51 -7.57 -11.78
N ASP A 443 -12.55 -6.59 -12.70
CA ASP A 443 -12.72 -6.81 -14.14
C ASP A 443 -11.39 -6.92 -14.89
N TYR A 444 -10.26 -7.05 -14.17
CA TYR A 444 -8.92 -7.06 -14.73
C TYR A 444 -8.09 -8.25 -14.26
N ALA A 445 -7.03 -8.52 -15.00
CA ALA A 445 -6.10 -9.61 -14.79
C ALA A 445 -4.66 -9.22 -15.12
N TYR A 446 -3.70 -9.88 -14.49
CA TYR A 446 -2.26 -9.69 -14.74
C TYR A 446 -1.70 -10.62 -15.84
N GLY A 447 -2.57 -11.41 -16.46
CA GLY A 447 -2.22 -12.37 -17.48
C GLY A 447 -3.41 -13.19 -17.96
N PHE A 448 -3.15 -14.08 -18.90
CA PHE A 448 -4.10 -15.04 -19.44
C PHE A 448 -3.38 -16.28 -19.97
N ASP A 449 -4.11 -17.40 -20.00
CA ASP A 449 -3.70 -18.61 -20.70
C ASP A 449 -4.34 -18.63 -22.09
N LEU A 450 -3.52 -18.87 -23.12
CA LEU A 450 -3.92 -18.98 -24.51
C LEU A 450 -3.87 -20.45 -24.94
N GLN A 451 -4.98 -20.97 -25.43
CA GLN A 451 -5.05 -22.28 -26.07
C GLN A 451 -5.55 -22.11 -27.51
N ALA A 452 -4.77 -22.62 -28.47
CA ALA A 452 -5.13 -22.63 -29.87
C ALA A 452 -5.05 -24.05 -30.44
N GLU A 453 -6.09 -24.48 -31.14
CA GLU A 453 -6.19 -25.75 -31.83
C GLU A 453 -6.23 -25.51 -33.34
N PHE A 454 -5.36 -26.21 -34.04
CA PHE A 454 -5.15 -26.08 -35.48
C PHE A 454 -5.46 -27.40 -36.17
N GLU A 455 -6.25 -27.36 -37.24
CA GLU A 455 -6.50 -28.51 -38.08
C GLU A 455 -5.88 -28.31 -39.47
N LYS A 456 -5.02 -29.25 -39.88
CA LYS A 456 -4.41 -29.31 -41.20
C LYS A 456 -4.94 -30.52 -41.96
N LYS A 457 -5.37 -30.32 -43.20
CA LYS A 457 -5.65 -31.43 -44.12
C LYS A 457 -4.37 -32.00 -44.71
N ILE A 458 -4.23 -33.31 -44.62
CA ILE A 458 -3.11 -34.03 -45.23
C ILE A 458 -3.32 -33.99 -46.76
N ARG A 459 -2.31 -33.52 -47.51
CA ARG A 459 -2.33 -33.48 -48.97
C ARG A 459 -1.18 -34.32 -49.51
N LEU A 460 -1.48 -35.58 -49.80
CA LEU A 460 -0.59 -36.47 -50.56
C LEU A 460 -1.00 -36.43 -52.03
N PRO A 461 -0.10 -36.08 -52.97
CA PRO A 461 -0.41 -36.09 -54.40
C PRO A 461 -0.89 -37.48 -54.84
N GLY A 462 -2.08 -37.57 -55.44
CA GLY A 462 -2.64 -38.83 -55.97
C GLY A 462 -3.31 -39.75 -54.94
N TYR A 463 -3.28 -39.42 -53.65
CA TYR A 463 -3.98 -40.16 -52.60
C TYR A 463 -4.96 -39.23 -51.87
N ALA A 464 -6.25 -39.40 -52.14
CA ALA A 464 -7.33 -38.73 -51.41
C ALA A 464 -7.53 -39.37 -50.03
N LEU A 465 -6.50 -39.36 -49.19
CA LEU A 465 -6.66 -39.67 -47.77
C LEU A 465 -7.23 -38.41 -47.10
N SER A 466 -8.51 -38.42 -46.77
CA SER A 466 -9.21 -37.34 -46.05
C SER A 466 -8.83 -37.28 -44.57
N GLY A 467 -7.53 -37.38 -44.26
CA GLY A 467 -7.04 -37.28 -42.90
C GLY A 467 -6.88 -35.82 -42.49
N LEU A 468 -7.52 -35.43 -41.38
CA LEU A 468 -7.22 -34.21 -40.66
C LEU A 468 -6.16 -34.51 -39.60
N ARG A 469 -5.09 -33.72 -39.58
CA ARG A 469 -4.10 -33.73 -38.50
C ARG A 469 -4.40 -32.54 -37.59
N LYS A 470 -4.65 -32.82 -36.32
CA LYS A 470 -4.83 -31.80 -35.29
C LYS A 470 -3.51 -31.49 -34.60
N GLY A 471 -3.29 -30.22 -34.29
CA GLY A 471 -2.23 -29.74 -33.42
C GLY A 471 -2.81 -28.79 -32.39
N THR A 472 -2.22 -28.75 -31.19
CA THR A 472 -2.63 -27.84 -30.13
C THR A 472 -1.41 -27.10 -29.63
N VAL A 473 -1.55 -25.79 -29.48
CA VAL A 473 -0.57 -24.89 -28.84
C VAL A 473 -1.21 -24.37 -27.57
N LYS A 474 -0.49 -24.48 -26.45
CA LYS A 474 -0.88 -23.88 -25.16
C LYS A 474 0.26 -23.02 -24.67
N GLN A 475 -0.01 -21.76 -24.39
CA GLN A 475 0.98 -20.79 -23.93
C GLN A 475 0.37 -19.92 -22.84
N THR A 476 1.18 -19.53 -21.88
CA THR A 476 0.78 -18.71 -20.75
C THR A 476 1.44 -17.35 -20.88
N TYR A 477 0.62 -16.30 -20.81
CA TYR A 477 1.03 -14.91 -20.91
C TYR A 477 0.72 -14.21 -19.60
N ALA A 478 1.73 -14.04 -18.75
CA ALA A 478 1.60 -13.31 -17.50
C ALA A 478 2.67 -12.22 -17.45
N TYR A 479 2.28 -11.05 -16.96
CA TYR A 479 3.22 -10.00 -16.63
C TYR A 479 4.13 -10.50 -15.48
N ARG A 480 5.45 -10.33 -15.65
CA ARG A 480 6.48 -10.86 -14.76
C ARG A 480 7.28 -9.76 -14.11
#